data_AF-A0A318ET25-F1
#
_entry.id   AF-A0A318ET25-F1
#
_cell.length_a   1.000
_cell.length_b   1.000
_cell.length_c   1.000
_cell.angle_alpha   90.00
_cell.angle_beta   90.00
_cell.angle_gamma   90.00
#
_symmetry.space_group_name_H-M   'P 1'
#
loop_
_entity.id
_entity.type
_entity.pdbx_description
1 polymer ?
#
loop_
_entity_poly.entity_id
_entity_poly.type
_entity_poly.pdbx_seq_one_letter_code
_entity_poly.pdbx_strand_id
1 'polypeptide(L)'
;MQKLVKAYVPFLIYFLCAILAYFIAFYLLPKYNVPLAFLGLLVIYLYIYLFVFFIGFFMGRATVKRLGIHNFILYFIYAIISLFMMLFIGSLKDVFSHLYCKFPITLSFFFDALFDIDSLVVSVGTFVSFLVGEIIEHFHANK
;
A
#
# COMPACT_ATOMS: atom_id res chain seq x y z
N MET A 1 -6.63 -19.07 14.36
CA MET A 1 -5.44 -18.53 13.67
C MET A 1 -5.48 -18.68 12.14
N GLN A 2 -5.86 -19.83 11.56
CA GLN A 2 -5.84 -20.03 10.09
C GLN A 2 -6.70 -19.04 9.28
N LYS A 3 -7.85 -18.59 9.80
CA LYS A 3 -8.72 -17.60 9.11
C LYS A 3 -8.06 -16.22 8.99
N LEU A 4 -7.35 -15.78 10.05
CA LEU A 4 -6.57 -14.54 10.05
C LEU A 4 -5.41 -14.61 9.06
N VAL A 5 -4.62 -15.69 9.11
CA VAL A 5 -3.50 -15.88 8.18
C VAL A 5 -4.00 -15.86 6.73
N LYS A 6 -5.09 -16.57 6.42
CA LYS A 6 -5.69 -16.55 5.08
C LYS A 6 -6.20 -15.17 4.66
N ALA A 7 -6.62 -14.32 5.60
CA ALA A 7 -7.04 -12.95 5.28
C ALA A 7 -5.83 -12.04 4.96
N TYR A 8 -4.70 -12.22 5.67
CA TYR A 8 -3.53 -11.35 5.58
C TYR A 8 -2.46 -11.76 4.56
N VAL A 9 -2.37 -13.05 4.20
CA VAL A 9 -1.45 -13.55 3.16
C VAL A 9 -1.49 -12.71 1.87
N PRO A 10 -2.65 -12.42 1.27
CA PRO A 10 -2.67 -11.60 0.06
C PRO A 10 -2.17 -10.17 0.32
N PHE A 11 -2.34 -9.63 1.54
CA PHE A 11 -1.88 -8.28 1.90
C PHE A 11 -0.36 -8.24 1.97
N LEU A 12 0.24 -9.29 2.55
CA LEU A 12 1.68 -9.44 2.67
C LEU A 12 2.36 -9.68 1.32
N ILE A 13 1.72 -10.47 0.44
CA ILE A 13 2.19 -10.65 -0.95
C ILE A 13 2.16 -9.31 -1.69
N TYR A 14 1.06 -8.57 -1.60
CA TYR A 14 0.95 -7.24 -2.19
C TYR A 14 2.04 -6.29 -1.67
N PHE A 15 2.23 -6.26 -0.35
CA PHE A 15 3.26 -5.45 0.30
C PHE A 15 4.67 -5.79 -0.22
N LEU A 16 5.01 -7.08 -0.30
CA LEU A 16 6.29 -7.54 -0.84
C LEU A 16 6.48 -7.15 -2.31
N CYS A 17 5.44 -7.33 -3.14
CA CYS A 17 5.47 -6.94 -4.54
C CYS A 17 5.64 -5.43 -4.71
N ALA A 18 4.98 -4.61 -3.88
CA ALA A 18 5.13 -3.16 -3.90
C ALA A 18 6.55 -2.75 -3.55
N ILE A 19 7.15 -3.30 -2.48
CA ILE A 19 8.54 -3.04 -2.09
C ILE A 19 9.50 -3.38 -3.25
N LEU A 20 9.33 -4.56 -3.86
CA LEU A 20 10.14 -4.99 -4.99
C LEU A 20 10.00 -4.06 -6.19
N ALA A 21 8.78 -3.63 -6.52
CA ALA A 21 8.54 -2.68 -7.60
C ALA A 21 9.20 -1.33 -7.32
N TYR A 22 9.07 -0.78 -6.11
CA TYR A 22 9.74 0.45 -5.69
C TYR A 22 11.27 0.32 -5.75
N PHE A 23 11.82 -0.79 -5.27
CA PHE A 23 13.26 -1.04 -5.32
C PHE A 23 13.76 -1.09 -6.78
N ILE A 24 13.06 -1.80 -7.67
CA ILE A 24 13.43 -1.89 -9.08
C ILE A 24 13.32 -0.51 -9.75
N ALA A 25 12.25 0.24 -9.48
CA ALA A 25 11.96 1.53 -10.11
C ALA A 25 12.90 2.66 -9.68
N PHE A 26 13.12 2.81 -8.37
CA PHE A 26 13.79 3.97 -7.80
C PHE A 26 15.26 3.73 -7.49
N TYR A 27 15.68 2.47 -7.36
CA TYR A 27 17.08 2.14 -7.08
C TYR A 27 17.76 1.43 -8.26
N LEU A 28 17.16 0.36 -8.77
CA LEU A 28 17.84 -0.52 -9.73
C LEU A 28 17.88 0.06 -11.15
N LEU A 29 16.74 0.46 -11.70
CA LEU A 29 16.63 1.02 -13.06
C LEU A 29 17.48 2.29 -13.26
N PRO A 30 17.46 3.29 -12.36
CA PRO A 30 18.28 4.51 -12.49
C PRO A 30 19.79 4.24 -12.44
N LYS A 31 20.20 3.12 -11.84
CA LYS A 31 21.60 2.69 -11.75
C LYS A 31 22.13 2.12 -13.07
N TYR A 32 21.28 1.47 -13.87
CA TYR A 32 21.68 0.79 -15.09
C TYR A 32 21.29 1.51 -16.38
N ASN A 33 20.12 2.16 -16.43
CA ASN A 33 19.64 2.82 -17.65
C ASN A 33 18.66 3.96 -17.33
N VAL A 34 19.14 5.20 -17.38
CA VAL A 34 18.40 6.42 -17.02
C VAL A 34 17.12 6.65 -17.85
N PRO A 35 17.14 6.62 -19.19
CA PRO A 35 15.90 6.81 -19.96
C PRO A 35 14.87 5.71 -19.74
N LEU A 36 15.32 4.46 -19.52
CA LEU A 36 14.41 3.37 -19.17
C LEU A 36 13.83 3.54 -17.76
N ALA A 37 14.57 4.16 -16.84
CA ALA A 37 14.10 4.46 -15.50
C ALA A 37 12.94 5.46 -15.50
N PHE A 38 12.97 6.49 -16.34
CA PHE A 38 11.86 7.44 -16.47
C PHE A 38 10.57 6.76 -16.96
N LEU A 39 10.69 5.87 -17.95
CA LEU A 39 9.53 5.12 -18.47
C LEU A 39 9.02 4.11 -17.43
N GLY A 40 9.92 3.40 -16.75
CA GLY A 40 9.59 2.50 -15.66
C GLY A 40 8.93 3.19 -14.48
N LEU A 41 9.39 4.39 -14.11
CA LEU A 41 8.78 5.24 -13.10
C LEU A 41 7.34 5.58 -13.46
N LEU A 42 7.10 6.06 -14.67
CA LEU A 42 5.76 6.46 -15.10
C LEU A 42 4.78 5.28 -15.12
N VAL A 43 5.22 4.11 -15.59
CA VAL A 43 4.41 2.88 -15.59
C VAL A 43 4.11 2.41 -14.16
N ILE A 44 5.10 2.44 -13.27
CA ILE A 44 4.93 1.99 -11.88
C ILE A 44 4.06 2.97 -11.09
N TYR A 45 4.20 4.26 -11.31
CA TYR A 45 3.29 5.26 -10.74
C TYR A 45 1.86 5.05 -11.21
N LEU A 46 1.62 4.89 -12.52
CA LEU A 46 0.27 4.65 -13.04
C LEU A 46 -0.31 3.34 -12.50
N TYR A 47 0.51 2.30 -12.43
CA TYR A 47 0.12 1.01 -11.85
C TYR A 47 -0.23 1.14 -10.37
N ILE A 48 0.61 1.80 -9.56
CA ILE A 48 0.34 2.00 -8.14
C ILE A 48 -0.94 2.83 -7.98
N TYR A 49 -1.05 4.00 -8.62
CA TYR A 49 -2.22 4.84 -8.47
C TYR A 49 -3.53 4.20 -8.93
N LEU A 50 -3.55 3.33 -9.95
CA LEU A 50 -4.78 2.65 -10.36
C LEU A 50 -5.04 1.40 -9.53
N PHE A 51 -4.02 0.55 -9.37
CA PHE A 51 -4.16 -0.79 -8.80
C PHE A 51 -4.35 -0.78 -7.29
N VAL A 52 -3.80 0.24 -6.61
CA VAL A 52 -3.96 0.45 -5.16
C VAL A 52 -5.44 0.59 -4.77
N PHE A 53 -6.23 1.37 -5.51
CA PHE A 53 -7.65 1.57 -5.21
C PHE A 53 -8.47 0.30 -5.45
N PHE A 54 -8.21 -0.40 -6.56
CA PHE A 54 -8.93 -1.64 -6.87
C PHE A 54 -8.58 -2.74 -5.88
N ILE A 55 -7.29 -2.93 -5.55
CA ILE A 55 -6.87 -3.91 -4.55
C ILE A 55 -7.47 -3.56 -3.20
N GLY A 56 -7.35 -2.32 -2.72
CA GLY A 56 -7.88 -1.89 -1.43
C GLY A 56 -9.37 -2.26 -1.28
N PHE A 57 -10.17 -1.98 -2.31
CA PHE A 57 -11.58 -2.34 -2.35
C PHE A 57 -11.85 -3.85 -2.27
N PHE A 58 -11.21 -4.66 -3.13
CA PHE A 58 -11.39 -6.12 -3.11
C PHE A 58 -10.88 -6.74 -1.81
N MET A 59 -9.84 -6.14 -1.23
CA MET A 59 -9.23 -6.58 0.01
C MET A 59 -10.19 -6.38 1.19
N GLY A 60 -10.79 -5.20 1.33
CA GLY A 60 -11.78 -4.91 2.36
C GLY A 60 -12.99 -5.83 2.26
N ARG A 61 -13.42 -6.14 1.03
CA ARG A 61 -14.49 -7.12 0.81
C ARG A 61 -14.09 -8.53 1.24
N ALA A 62 -12.87 -8.95 0.92
CA ALA A 62 -12.37 -10.29 1.24
C ALA A 62 -12.09 -10.49 2.74
N THR A 63 -11.63 -9.45 3.45
CA THR A 63 -11.38 -9.51 4.90
C THR A 63 -12.70 -9.75 5.65
N VAL A 64 -13.76 -9.02 5.33
CA VAL A 64 -15.09 -9.20 5.95
C VAL A 64 -15.63 -10.61 5.71
N LYS A 65 -15.62 -11.10 4.45
CA LYS A 65 -16.05 -12.47 4.12
C LYS A 65 -15.28 -13.56 4.88
N ARG A 66 -13.96 -13.39 5.07
CA ARG A 66 -13.09 -14.41 5.68
C ARG A 66 -13.08 -14.37 7.20
N LEU A 67 -13.27 -13.19 7.79
CA LEU A 67 -13.31 -13.01 9.24
C LEU A 67 -14.64 -13.48 9.83
N GLY A 68 -15.78 -13.21 9.17
CA GLY A 68 -17.11 -13.62 9.66
C GLY A 68 -17.52 -13.01 11.02
N ILE A 69 -16.75 -12.05 11.52
CA ILE A 69 -16.98 -11.35 12.79
C ILE A 69 -17.62 -10.01 12.46
N HIS A 70 -18.87 -9.78 12.89
CA HIS A 70 -19.69 -8.61 12.53
C HIS A 70 -19.46 -7.42 13.46
N ASN A 71 -18.23 -7.24 13.95
CA ASN A 71 -17.92 -6.14 14.87
C ASN A 71 -17.27 -4.99 14.10
N PHE A 72 -18.03 -3.91 13.92
CA PHE A 72 -17.62 -2.73 13.16
C PHE A 72 -16.29 -2.13 13.65
N ILE A 73 -16.01 -2.21 14.95
CA ILE A 73 -14.78 -1.70 15.56
C ILE A 73 -13.54 -2.44 15.01
N LEU A 74 -13.63 -3.75 14.78
CA LEU A 74 -12.51 -4.53 14.26
C LEU A 74 -12.19 -4.16 12.80
N TYR A 75 -13.21 -3.92 11.97
CA TYR A 75 -13.03 -3.44 10.60
C TYR A 75 -12.31 -2.10 10.57
N PHE A 76 -12.74 -1.17 11.43
CA PHE A 76 -12.11 0.13 11.54
C PHE A 76 -10.63 0.04 11.95
N ILE A 77 -10.30 -0.85 12.90
CA ILE A 77 -8.91 -1.12 13.29
C ILE A 77 -8.11 -1.69 12.09
N TYR A 78 -8.70 -2.58 11.31
CA TYR A 78 -8.03 -3.14 10.12
C TYR A 78 -7.81 -2.12 9.02
N ALA A 79 -8.77 -1.23 8.78
CA ALA A 79 -8.61 -0.10 7.88
C ALA A 79 -7.46 0.82 8.34
N ILE A 80 -7.36 1.13 9.65
CA ILE A 80 -6.24 1.90 10.21
C ILE A 80 -4.89 1.20 9.98
N ILE A 81 -4.81 -0.12 10.23
CA ILE A 81 -3.57 -0.88 9.97
C ILE A 81 -3.19 -0.79 8.49
N SER A 82 -4.16 -0.90 7.58
CA SER A 82 -3.90 -0.77 6.14
C SER A 82 -3.37 0.63 5.75
N LEU A 83 -3.87 1.68 6.40
CA LEU A 83 -3.41 3.05 6.20
C LEU A 83 -1.94 3.20 6.59
N PHE A 84 -1.53 2.69 7.76
CA PHE A 84 -0.13 2.75 8.19
C PHE A 84 0.79 1.94 7.27
N MET A 85 0.36 0.76 6.85
CA MET A 85 1.13 -0.06 5.91
C MET A 85 1.32 0.64 4.57
N MET A 86 0.29 1.33 4.08
CA MET A 86 0.36 2.05 2.81
C MET A 86 1.19 3.34 2.90
N LEU A 87 1.13 4.05 4.04
CA LEU A 87 2.04 5.17 4.32
C LEU A 87 3.51 4.72 4.26
N PHE A 88 3.80 3.58 4.89
CA PHE A 88 5.14 3.00 4.86
C PHE A 88 5.57 2.61 3.43
N ILE A 89 4.68 2.02 2.63
CA ILE A 89 4.98 1.71 1.22
C ILE A 89 5.25 2.99 0.42
N GLY A 90 4.42 4.02 0.60
CA GLY A 90 4.56 5.30 -0.10
C GLY A 90 5.92 5.95 0.15
N SER A 91 6.38 5.96 1.40
CA SER A 91 7.66 6.58 1.77
C SER A 91 8.89 5.86 1.20
N LEU A 92 8.77 4.58 0.80
CA LEU A 92 9.89 3.83 0.21
C LEU A 92 10.38 4.44 -1.10
N LYS A 93 9.51 5.11 -1.85
CA LYS A 93 9.86 5.94 -3.01
C LYS A 93 11.04 6.85 -2.69
N ASP A 94 10.88 7.68 -1.67
CA ASP A 94 11.85 8.71 -1.30
C ASP A 94 13.08 8.08 -0.67
N VAL A 95 12.90 7.02 0.15
CA VAL A 95 14.00 6.26 0.74
C VAL A 95 14.91 5.65 -0.33
N PHE A 96 14.35 4.98 -1.33
CA PHE A 96 15.14 4.36 -2.40
C PHE A 96 15.79 5.40 -3.33
N SER A 97 15.11 6.52 -3.59
CA SER A 97 15.69 7.64 -4.33
C SER A 97 16.90 8.24 -3.58
N HIS A 98 16.78 8.43 -2.26
CA HIS A 98 17.88 8.92 -1.43
C HIS A 98 19.06 7.94 -1.38
N LEU A 99 18.76 6.64 -1.31
CA LEU A 99 19.75 5.57 -1.36
C LEU A 99 20.51 5.55 -2.70
N TYR A 100 19.81 5.77 -3.81
CA TYR A 100 20.43 5.91 -5.13
C TYR A 100 21.40 7.10 -5.19
N CYS A 101 20.99 8.25 -4.67
CA CYS A 101 21.82 9.47 -4.60
C CYS A 101 22.95 9.41 -3.54
N LYS A 102 23.08 8.28 -2.80
CA LYS A 102 24.06 8.08 -1.72
C LYS A 102 23.97 9.09 -0.57
N PHE A 103 22.78 9.65 -0.34
CA PHE A 103 22.55 10.53 0.81
C PHE A 103 22.34 9.71 2.09
N PRO A 104 22.72 10.25 3.27
CA PRO A 104 22.48 9.58 4.54
C PRO A 104 20.98 9.53 4.85
N ILE A 105 20.46 8.34 5.13
CA ILE A 105 19.09 8.15 5.60
C ILE A 105 19.06 8.51 7.08
N THR A 106 18.49 9.67 7.40
CA THR A 106 18.24 10.10 8.78
C THR A 106 16.81 9.79 9.18
N LEU A 107 16.57 9.68 10.48
CA LEU A 107 15.24 9.43 11.03
C LEU A 107 14.28 10.61 10.72
N SER A 108 14.78 11.84 10.65
CA SER A 108 14.00 13.02 10.22
C SER A 108 13.53 12.86 8.78
N PHE A 109 14.43 12.51 7.85
CA PHE A 109 14.07 12.31 6.45
C PHE A 109 13.01 11.22 6.27
N PHE A 110 13.10 10.14 7.06
CA PHE A 110 12.10 9.08 7.01
C PHE A 110 10.70 9.58 7.41
N PHE A 111 10.60 10.46 8.42
CA PHE A 111 9.32 11.07 8.77
C PHE A 111 8.83 12.03 7.69
N ASP A 112 9.71 12.82 7.09
CA ASP A 112 9.34 13.69 5.97
C ASP A 112 8.79 12.88 4.79
N ALA A 113 9.42 11.75 4.47
CA ALA A 113 8.96 10.82 3.43
C ALA A 113 7.62 10.13 3.74
N LEU A 114 7.33 9.86 5.02
CA LEU A 114 6.03 9.32 5.45
C LEU A 114 4.88 10.31 5.21
N PHE A 115 5.16 11.61 5.37
CA PHE A 115 4.17 12.67 5.20
C PHE A 115 4.27 13.37 3.84
N ASP A 116 4.96 12.79 2.86
CA ASP A 116 4.93 13.27 1.49
C ASP A 116 3.50 13.22 0.94
N ILE A 117 3.15 14.20 0.10
CA ILE A 117 1.78 14.34 -0.45
C ILE A 117 1.39 13.10 -1.24
N ASP A 118 2.31 12.52 -2.01
CA ASP A 118 2.04 11.30 -2.77
C ASP A 118 1.71 10.13 -1.84
N SER A 119 2.52 9.93 -0.81
CA SER A 119 2.34 8.88 0.22
C SER A 119 1.01 9.06 0.97
N LEU A 120 0.63 10.30 1.28
CA LEU A 120 -0.63 10.63 1.92
C LEU A 120 -1.83 10.37 1.02
N VAL A 121 -1.77 10.79 -0.25
CA VAL A 121 -2.87 10.56 -1.20
C VAL A 121 -3.10 9.06 -1.43
N VAL A 122 -2.02 8.30 -1.61
CA VAL A 122 -2.09 6.85 -1.82
C VAL A 122 -2.64 6.14 -0.58
N SER A 123 -2.18 6.51 0.62
CA SER A 123 -2.63 5.88 1.87
C SER A 123 -4.08 6.24 2.23
N VAL A 124 -4.49 7.50 2.08
CA VAL A 124 -5.89 7.90 2.28
C VAL A 124 -6.79 7.26 1.22
N GLY A 125 -6.34 7.20 -0.03
CA GLY A 125 -7.03 6.50 -1.11
C GLY A 125 -7.26 5.02 -0.79
N THR A 126 -6.24 4.30 -0.31
CA THR A 126 -6.41 2.93 0.16
C THR A 126 -7.39 2.82 1.30
N PHE A 127 -7.28 3.69 2.31
CA PHE A 127 -8.13 3.64 3.49
C PHE A 127 -9.60 3.81 3.11
N VAL A 128 -9.92 4.77 2.26
CA VAL A 128 -11.29 5.00 1.78
C VAL A 128 -11.76 3.81 0.95
N SER A 129 -10.97 3.32 -0.01
CA SER A 129 -11.36 2.17 -0.85
C SER A 129 -11.59 0.89 -0.03
N PHE A 130 -10.75 0.67 0.99
CA PHE A 130 -10.83 -0.47 1.89
C PHE A 130 -12.10 -0.39 2.76
N LEU A 131 -12.35 0.76 3.39
CA LEU A 131 -13.57 0.98 4.18
C LEU A 131 -14.84 0.80 3.35
N VAL A 132 -14.87 1.33 2.12
CA VAL A 132 -16.02 1.16 1.22
C VAL A 132 -16.24 -0.32 0.89
N GLY A 133 -15.16 -1.07 0.63
CA GLY A 133 -15.23 -2.53 0.42
C GLY A 133 -15.75 -3.29 1.64
N GLU A 134 -15.32 -2.91 2.84
CA GLU A 134 -15.79 -3.51 4.10
C GLU A 134 -17.27 -3.20 4.36
N ILE A 135 -17.70 -1.96 4.19
CA ILE A 135 -19.09 -1.51 4.41
C ILE A 135 -20.05 -2.26 3.47
N ILE A 136 -19.72 -2.36 2.18
CA ILE A 136 -20.57 -3.05 1.20
C ILE A 136 -20.74 -4.52 1.57
N GLU A 137 -19.67 -5.19 1.99
CA GLU A 137 -19.75 -6.60 2.36
C GLU A 137 -20.51 -6.79 3.68
N HIS A 138 -20.35 -5.88 4.64
CA HIS A 138 -21.10 -5.91 5.89
C HIS A 138 -22.62 -5.78 5.68
N PHE A 139 -23.06 -4.93 4.74
CA PHE A 139 -24.48 -4.86 4.34
C PHE A 139 -24.96 -6.12 3.60
N HIS A 140 -24.07 -6.77 2.83
CA HIS A 140 -24.41 -8.01 2.14
C HIS A 140 -24.55 -9.19 3.11
N ALA A 141 -23.70 -9.26 4.14
CA ALA A 141 -23.70 -10.35 5.13
C ALA A 141 -24.88 -10.30 6.12
N ASN A 142 -25.47 -9.12 6.32
CA ASN A 142 -26.64 -8.93 7.20
C ASN A 142 -28.00 -9.04 6.46
N LYS A 143 -28.00 -9.34 5.15
CA LYS A 143 -29.18 -9.65 4.35
C LYS A 143 -29.41 -11.15 4.29
#